data_AF-A0A956QHK9-F1
#
_entry.id   AF-A0A956QHK9-F1
#
_cell.length_a   1.000
_cell.length_b   1.000
_cell.length_c   1.000
_cell.angle_alpha   90.00
_cell.angle_beta   90.00
_cell.angle_gamma   90.00
#
_symmetry.space_group_name_H-M   'P 1'
#
loop_
_entity.id
_entity.type
_entity.pdbx_description
1 polymer ?
#
loop_
_entity_poly.entity_id
_entity_poly.type
_entity_poly.pdbx_seq_one_letter_code
_entity_poly.pdbx_strand_id
1 'polypeptide(L)'
;MRRLLPLLLLVSLVCPVGSKEVWPPVVGMPYPDLKLVNQDGKQTQLSSFRGKIILVEPIGMTCPACNAFSDCDQVGGFAGQAQQKDLPSFRRAAQDYGRVSLPSQEVVFVQLLLYDRAMKPPSLKDAKAWAAHFNLQTSRNEYVLVGKKQHQVYELVPGFQLIDRNFVLVSDSTGHSPQHDLYRHLLPMLGRLVNS
;
A
#
# COMPACT_ATOMS: atom_id res chain seq x y z
N MET A 1 10.88 0.71 65.88
CA MET A 1 9.89 1.06 64.84
C MET A 1 10.61 1.34 63.53
N ARG A 2 9.95 1.03 62.40
CA ARG A 2 10.30 1.29 60.98
C ARG A 2 11.26 0.30 60.30
N ARG A 3 10.64 -0.72 59.70
CA ARG A 3 11.17 -1.52 58.58
C ARG A 3 11.02 -0.71 57.29
N LEU A 4 12.09 -0.58 56.51
CA LEU A 4 12.08 -0.07 55.13
C LEU A 4 11.87 -1.26 54.19
N LEU A 5 10.82 -1.20 53.37
CA LEU A 5 10.51 -2.15 52.31
C LEU A 5 11.07 -1.61 50.98
N PRO A 6 11.74 -2.40 50.13
CA PRO A 6 12.19 -1.91 48.84
C PRO A 6 11.08 -1.98 47.79
N LEU A 7 11.08 -0.91 47.01
CA LEU A 7 10.36 -0.55 45.79
C LEU A 7 10.18 -1.74 44.81
N LEU A 8 8.93 -2.12 44.54
CA LEU A 8 8.57 -2.94 43.37
C LEU A 8 8.54 -2.03 42.13
N LEU A 9 9.44 -2.28 41.17
CA LEU A 9 9.34 -1.77 39.81
C LEU A 9 8.16 -2.48 39.10
N LEU A 10 7.03 -1.79 39.00
CA LEU A 10 5.96 -2.13 38.07
C LEU A 10 6.37 -1.65 36.67
N VAL A 11 6.95 -2.55 35.88
CA VAL A 11 7.02 -2.37 34.42
C VAL A 11 5.61 -2.59 33.91
N SER A 12 4.87 -1.51 33.73
CA SER A 12 3.60 -1.52 33.01
C SER A 12 3.89 -1.83 31.54
N LEU A 13 3.69 -3.09 31.14
CA LEU A 13 3.40 -3.44 29.76
C LEU A 13 2.13 -2.68 29.36
N VAL A 14 2.31 -1.54 28.70
CA VAL A 14 1.24 -0.93 27.93
C VAL A 14 1.11 -1.77 26.67
N CYS A 15 0.30 -2.82 26.72
CA CYS A 15 -0.25 -3.41 25.51
C CYS A 15 -1.08 -2.32 24.83
N PRO A 16 -0.76 -1.87 23.59
CA PRO A 16 -1.67 -0.99 22.90
C PRO A 16 -2.93 -1.80 22.56
N VAL A 17 -3.96 -1.53 23.36
CA VAL A 17 -5.37 -1.80 23.06
C VAL A 17 -5.62 -1.37 21.61
N GLY A 18 -6.19 -2.27 20.81
CA GLY A 18 -6.42 -2.10 19.38
C GLY A 18 -6.97 -0.72 19.06
N SER A 19 -6.10 0.14 18.54
CA SER A 19 -6.50 1.45 18.06
C SER A 19 -7.47 1.22 16.91
N LYS A 20 -8.67 1.81 17.02
CA LYS A 20 -9.65 1.88 15.94
C LYS A 20 -8.91 2.22 14.65
N GLU A 21 -9.09 1.40 13.63
CA GLU A 21 -8.50 1.62 12.30
C GLU A 21 -8.94 3.01 11.81
N VAL A 22 -8.02 3.98 11.83
CA VAL A 22 -8.31 5.33 11.33
C VAL A 22 -8.18 5.28 9.82
N TRP A 23 -9.32 5.16 9.13
CA TRP A 23 -9.39 5.13 7.68
C TRP A 23 -10.24 6.32 7.19
N PRO A 24 -9.75 7.14 6.23
CA PRO A 24 -8.47 7.03 5.52
C PRO A 24 -7.24 7.34 6.40
N PRO A 25 -6.03 6.89 5.99
CA PRO A 25 -4.80 7.14 6.75
C PRO A 25 -4.38 8.62 6.70
N VAL A 26 -3.58 9.05 7.67
CA VAL A 26 -3.16 10.46 7.82
C VAL A 26 -1.64 10.55 7.76
N VAL A 27 -1.11 11.45 6.92
CA VAL A 27 0.34 11.68 6.80
C VAL A 27 0.94 12.11 8.14
N GLY A 28 2.10 11.55 8.49
CA GLY A 28 2.80 11.78 9.75
C GLY A 28 2.34 10.86 10.90
N MET A 29 1.28 10.08 10.70
CA MET A 29 0.77 9.13 11.69
C MET A 29 1.16 7.69 11.33
N PRO A 30 1.19 6.77 12.31
CA PRO A 30 1.29 5.34 12.03
C PRO A 30 0.20 4.91 11.04
N TYR A 31 0.58 4.14 10.03
CA TYR A 31 -0.38 3.64 9.05
C TYR A 31 -1.37 2.66 9.72
N PRO A 32 -2.65 2.62 9.31
CA PRO A 32 -3.62 1.66 9.81
C PRO A 32 -3.16 0.22 9.55
N ASP A 33 -3.12 -0.61 10.59
CA ASP A 33 -2.58 -1.95 10.46
C ASP A 33 -3.59 -2.92 9.84
N LEU A 34 -3.69 -2.86 8.50
CA LEU A 34 -4.63 -3.65 7.73
C LEU A 34 -4.32 -5.14 7.83
N LYS A 35 -5.29 -5.91 8.32
CA LYS A 35 -5.25 -7.38 8.34
C LYS A 35 -6.21 -7.96 7.30
N LEU A 36 -5.71 -8.21 6.09
CA LEU A 36 -6.48 -8.55 4.89
C LEU A 36 -6.03 -9.87 4.27
N VAL A 37 -6.80 -10.37 3.31
CA VAL A 37 -6.44 -11.57 2.53
C VAL A 37 -5.67 -11.10 1.28
N ASN A 38 -4.58 -11.80 0.94
CA ASN A 38 -3.80 -11.53 -0.27
C ASN A 38 -4.21 -12.43 -1.46
N GLN A 39 -3.54 -12.28 -2.61
CA GLN A 39 -3.83 -13.05 -3.83
C GLN A 39 -3.66 -14.57 -3.69
N ASP A 40 -2.88 -15.02 -2.70
CA ASP A 40 -2.63 -16.44 -2.41
C ASP A 40 -3.67 -17.03 -1.42
N GLY A 41 -4.64 -16.21 -0.97
CA GLY A 41 -5.63 -16.61 0.03
C GLY A 41 -5.11 -16.57 1.47
N LYS A 42 -3.91 -16.03 1.71
CA LYS A 42 -3.30 -15.94 3.04
C LYS A 42 -3.66 -14.63 3.72
N GLN A 43 -3.86 -14.69 5.04
CA GLN A 43 -3.99 -13.48 5.85
C GLN A 43 -2.63 -12.75 5.91
N THR A 44 -2.63 -11.49 5.52
CA THR A 44 -1.47 -10.60 5.50
C THR A 44 -1.78 -9.38 6.37
N GLN A 45 -0.85 -9.05 7.27
CA GLN A 45 -0.93 -7.89 8.14
C GLN A 45 0.14 -6.89 7.70
N LEU A 46 -0.22 -5.66 7.36
CA LEU A 46 0.75 -4.71 6.80
C LEU A 46 1.89 -4.41 7.78
N SER A 47 1.63 -4.32 9.08
CA SER A 47 2.69 -4.07 10.08
C SER A 47 3.73 -5.19 10.17
N SER A 48 3.42 -6.40 9.64
CA SER A 48 4.41 -7.47 9.54
C SER A 48 5.56 -7.15 8.58
N PHE A 49 5.40 -6.12 7.74
CA PHE A 49 6.43 -5.59 6.85
C PHE A 49 7.24 -4.42 7.45
N ARG A 50 7.05 -4.10 8.75
CA ARG A 50 7.91 -3.12 9.46
C ARG A 50 9.39 -3.41 9.22
N GLY A 51 10.17 -2.34 9.05
CA GLY A 51 11.56 -2.41 8.62
C GLY A 51 11.75 -2.30 7.11
N LYS A 52 10.72 -2.57 6.30
CA LYS A 52 10.70 -2.29 4.85
C LYS A 52 9.98 -0.99 4.53
N ILE A 53 10.24 -0.46 3.34
CA ILE A 53 9.42 0.61 2.77
C ILE A 53 8.19 -0.04 2.15
N ILE A 54 7.00 0.49 2.42
CA ILE A 54 5.77 -0.08 1.89
C ILE A 54 5.12 0.96 0.98
N LEU A 55 4.86 0.56 -0.25
CA LEU A 55 4.17 1.37 -1.23
C LEU A 55 2.77 0.79 -1.43
N VAL A 56 1.74 1.56 -1.11
CA VAL A 56 0.34 1.12 -1.22
C VAL A 56 -0.34 1.88 -2.36
N GLU A 57 -0.90 1.16 -3.32
CA GLU A 57 -1.77 1.68 -4.37
C GLU A 57 -3.22 1.27 -4.08
N PRO A 58 -4.11 2.20 -3.71
CA PRO A 58 -5.54 1.93 -3.68
C PRO A 58 -6.09 1.77 -5.11
N ILE A 59 -6.74 0.64 -5.38
CA ILE A 59 -7.18 0.26 -6.72
C ILE A 59 -8.70 0.21 -6.81
N GLY A 60 -9.24 0.87 -7.84
CA GLY A 60 -10.48 0.45 -8.47
C GLY A 60 -10.16 -0.33 -9.73
N MET A 61 -10.68 -1.55 -9.89
CA MET A 61 -10.30 -2.42 -11.02
C MET A 61 -10.71 -1.88 -12.40
N THR A 62 -11.66 -0.93 -12.45
CA THR A 62 -12.09 -0.22 -13.66
C THR A 62 -11.36 1.09 -13.89
N CYS A 63 -10.47 1.51 -12.98
CA CYS A 63 -9.77 2.78 -13.07
C CYS A 63 -8.69 2.72 -14.17
N PRO A 64 -8.73 3.61 -15.19
CA PRO A 64 -7.74 3.61 -16.27
C PRO A 64 -6.32 3.90 -15.79
N ALA A 65 -6.16 4.77 -14.78
CA ALA A 65 -4.86 5.08 -14.19
C ALA A 65 -4.29 3.88 -13.41
N CYS A 66 -5.11 3.18 -12.62
CA CYS A 66 -4.68 1.98 -11.92
C CYS A 66 -4.20 0.88 -12.88
N ASN A 67 -4.87 0.74 -14.03
CA ASN A 67 -4.42 -0.19 -15.08
C ASN A 67 -3.07 0.24 -15.64
N ALA A 68 -2.92 1.52 -16.00
CA ALA A 68 -1.65 2.08 -16.48
C ALA A 68 -0.50 1.85 -15.49
N PHE A 69 -0.72 2.15 -14.21
CA PHE A 69 0.29 1.93 -13.17
C PHE A 69 0.66 0.47 -12.95
N SER A 70 -0.25 -0.46 -13.24
CA SER A 70 -0.05 -1.91 -13.09
C SER A 70 0.67 -2.58 -14.27
N ASP A 71 1.39 -1.82 -15.11
CA ASP A 71 2.10 -2.33 -16.31
C ASP A 71 1.17 -2.80 -17.45
N CYS A 72 0.00 -2.18 -17.63
CA CYS A 72 -0.88 -2.54 -18.76
C CYS A 72 -0.30 -2.19 -20.14
N ASP A 73 0.76 -1.37 -20.20
CA ASP A 73 1.54 -1.13 -21.43
C ASP A 73 2.25 -2.41 -21.91
N GLN A 74 2.50 -3.37 -21.01
CA GLN A 74 3.16 -4.64 -21.32
C GLN A 74 2.16 -5.77 -21.64
N VAL A 75 1.04 -5.84 -20.92
CA VAL A 75 0.11 -7.00 -20.96
C VAL A 75 -1.33 -6.64 -21.35
N GLY A 76 -1.60 -5.37 -21.62
CA GLY A 76 -2.94 -4.84 -21.84
C GLY A 76 -3.71 -4.60 -20.54
N GLY A 77 -4.83 -3.87 -20.65
CA GLY A 77 -5.68 -3.57 -19.50
C GLY A 77 -6.42 -4.79 -18.97
N PHE A 78 -6.63 -4.85 -17.66
CA PHE A 78 -7.29 -5.97 -16.99
C PHE A 78 -8.70 -6.16 -17.55
N ALA A 79 -9.03 -7.38 -17.98
CA ALA A 79 -10.34 -7.71 -18.53
C ALA A 79 -10.86 -6.74 -19.61
N GLY A 80 -9.94 -6.24 -20.46
CA GLY A 80 -10.26 -5.33 -21.57
C GLY A 80 -10.53 -3.89 -21.15
N GLN A 81 -10.20 -3.49 -19.92
CA GLN A 81 -10.30 -2.09 -19.51
C GLN A 81 -9.33 -1.20 -20.29
N ALA A 82 -9.73 0.03 -20.54
CA ALA A 82 -8.86 1.03 -21.15
C ALA A 82 -7.79 1.47 -20.16
N GLN A 83 -6.62 1.84 -20.69
CA GLN A 83 -5.56 2.48 -19.93
C GLN A 83 -5.66 4.00 -20.02
N GLN A 84 -5.22 4.70 -18.98
CA GLN A 84 -5.02 6.14 -19.10
C GLN A 84 -3.88 6.41 -20.09
N LYS A 85 -4.16 7.22 -21.11
CA LYS A 85 -3.17 7.55 -22.13
C LYS A 85 -2.00 8.33 -21.53
N ASP A 86 -0.79 8.06 -22.04
CA ASP A 86 0.46 8.76 -21.71
C ASP A 86 0.89 8.66 -20.23
N LEU A 87 0.24 7.80 -19.44
CA LEU A 87 0.64 7.50 -18.07
C LEU A 87 1.59 6.30 -18.10
N PRO A 88 2.83 6.42 -17.58
CA PRO A 88 3.74 5.30 -17.52
C PRO A 88 3.30 4.29 -16.45
N SER A 89 3.81 3.06 -16.55
CA SER A 89 3.69 2.13 -15.44
C SER A 89 4.41 2.64 -14.20
N PHE A 90 3.99 2.19 -13.01
CA PHE A 90 4.61 2.65 -11.78
C PHE A 90 6.08 2.23 -11.70
N ARG A 91 6.44 1.03 -12.18
CA ARG A 91 7.84 0.57 -12.20
C ARG A 91 8.72 1.50 -13.02
N ARG A 92 8.24 1.91 -14.19
CA ARG A 92 8.94 2.88 -15.03
C ARG A 92 9.05 4.23 -14.32
N ALA A 93 7.98 4.72 -13.70
CA ALA A 93 8.01 5.97 -12.96
C ALA A 93 8.96 5.92 -11.75
N ALA A 94 8.99 4.82 -11.00
CA ALA A 94 9.92 4.59 -9.90
C ALA A 94 11.38 4.60 -10.37
N GLN A 95 11.67 4.00 -11.52
CA GLN A 95 12.99 4.04 -12.11
C GLN A 95 13.39 5.45 -12.58
N ASP A 96 12.49 6.14 -13.27
CA ASP A 96 12.78 7.43 -13.92
C ASP A 96 12.92 8.57 -12.89
N TYR A 97 12.01 8.62 -11.90
CA TYR A 97 11.92 9.72 -10.94
C TYR A 97 12.47 9.39 -9.55
N GLY A 98 12.39 8.12 -9.14
CA GLY A 98 12.89 7.66 -7.85
C GLY A 98 14.27 6.99 -7.91
N ARG A 99 14.75 6.63 -9.10
CA ARG A 99 15.95 5.80 -9.29
C ARG A 99 15.87 4.46 -8.54
N VAL A 100 14.66 3.91 -8.41
CA VAL A 100 14.39 2.63 -7.75
C VAL A 100 13.86 1.64 -8.78
N SER A 101 14.56 0.51 -8.93
CA SER A 101 14.06 -0.61 -9.72
C SER A 101 13.10 -1.46 -8.88
N LEU A 102 11.94 -1.79 -9.47
CA LEU A 102 10.94 -2.66 -8.85
C LEU A 102 10.73 -3.93 -9.71
N PRO A 103 10.64 -5.13 -9.11
CA PRO A 103 10.58 -5.39 -7.67
C PRO A 103 11.94 -5.19 -6.96
N SER A 104 11.88 -4.91 -5.66
CA SER A 104 13.06 -4.71 -4.79
C SER A 104 12.90 -5.51 -3.49
N GLN A 105 14.01 -5.90 -2.86
CA GLN A 105 13.97 -6.50 -1.53
C GLN A 105 13.64 -5.50 -0.42
N GLU A 106 13.93 -4.21 -0.66
CA GLU A 106 13.70 -3.10 0.28
C GLU A 106 12.26 -2.58 0.29
N VAL A 107 11.53 -2.83 -0.79
CA VAL A 107 10.20 -2.28 -1.03
C VAL A 107 9.18 -3.40 -1.07
N VAL A 108 8.13 -3.27 -0.25
CA VAL A 108 6.92 -4.07 -0.38
C VAL A 108 5.93 -3.27 -1.20
N PHE A 109 5.59 -3.79 -2.38
CA PHE A 109 4.62 -3.18 -3.27
C PHE A 109 3.24 -3.81 -3.05
N VAL A 110 2.28 -3.01 -2.62
CA VAL A 110 0.93 -3.44 -2.25
C VAL A 110 -0.08 -2.76 -3.15
N GLN A 111 -0.82 -3.55 -3.92
CA GLN A 111 -2.03 -3.09 -4.59
C GLN A 111 -3.25 -3.48 -3.77
N LEU A 112 -3.88 -2.50 -3.14
CA LEU A 112 -5.04 -2.67 -2.28
C LEU A 112 -6.31 -2.50 -3.12
N LEU A 113 -6.95 -3.61 -3.48
CA LEU A 113 -8.23 -3.56 -4.18
C LEU A 113 -9.29 -2.97 -3.25
N LEU A 114 -9.88 -1.85 -3.62
CA LEU A 114 -11.02 -1.23 -2.94
C LEU A 114 -12.34 -1.50 -3.67
N TYR A 115 -12.28 -1.57 -4.99
CA TYR A 115 -13.45 -1.79 -5.83
C TYR A 115 -13.18 -2.85 -6.90
N ASP A 116 -14.10 -3.81 -7.02
CA ASP A 116 -14.14 -4.76 -8.13
C ASP A 116 -14.62 -4.10 -9.43
N ARG A 117 -14.81 -4.91 -10.47
CA ARG A 117 -15.32 -4.45 -11.77
C ARG A 117 -16.77 -3.93 -11.75
N ALA A 118 -17.54 -4.26 -10.72
CA ALA A 118 -18.91 -3.83 -10.51
C ALA A 118 -19.02 -2.71 -9.47
N MET A 119 -17.89 -2.09 -9.09
CA MET A 119 -17.80 -1.05 -8.05
C MET A 119 -18.26 -1.54 -6.66
N LYS A 120 -18.07 -2.83 -6.37
CA LYS A 120 -18.38 -3.49 -5.09
C LYS A 120 -17.10 -3.90 -4.35
N PRO A 121 -17.18 -4.30 -3.07
CA PRO A 121 -16.02 -4.85 -2.38
C PRO A 121 -15.43 -6.03 -3.16
N PRO A 122 -14.11 -6.07 -3.36
CA PRO A 122 -13.45 -7.14 -4.10
C PRO A 122 -13.45 -8.46 -3.32
N SER A 123 -13.18 -9.54 -4.04
CA SER A 123 -13.05 -10.89 -3.52
C SER A 123 -11.62 -11.42 -3.68
N LEU A 124 -11.33 -12.56 -3.06
CA LEU A 124 -10.08 -13.30 -3.32
C LEU A 124 -9.93 -13.68 -4.81
N LYS A 125 -11.04 -13.96 -5.51
CA LYS A 125 -11.01 -14.26 -6.94
C LYS A 125 -10.50 -13.05 -7.74
N ASP A 126 -10.91 -11.85 -7.35
CA ASP A 126 -10.49 -10.60 -7.99
C ASP A 126 -9.00 -10.34 -7.74
N ALA A 127 -8.53 -10.47 -6.50
CA ALA A 127 -7.10 -10.33 -6.17
C ALA A 127 -6.23 -11.33 -6.94
N LYS A 128 -6.66 -12.60 -7.02
CA LYS A 128 -5.96 -13.64 -7.78
C LYS A 128 -5.93 -13.34 -9.28
N ALA A 129 -7.05 -12.91 -9.85
CA ALA A 129 -7.14 -12.59 -11.27
C ALA A 129 -6.28 -11.37 -11.62
N TRP A 130 -6.35 -10.32 -10.80
CA TRP A 130 -5.55 -9.11 -10.97
C TRP A 130 -4.04 -9.40 -10.86
N ALA A 131 -3.63 -10.12 -9.82
CA ALA A 131 -2.23 -10.53 -9.65
C ALA A 131 -1.73 -11.40 -10.80
N ALA A 132 -2.54 -12.35 -11.28
CA ALA A 132 -2.16 -13.20 -12.41
C ALA A 132 -2.00 -12.39 -13.71
N HIS A 133 -2.92 -11.47 -13.99
CA HIS A 133 -2.89 -10.64 -15.20
C HIS A 133 -1.65 -9.75 -15.27
N PHE A 134 -1.31 -9.07 -14.16
CA PHE A 134 -0.15 -8.19 -14.07
C PHE A 134 1.13 -8.87 -13.54
N ASN A 135 1.12 -10.21 -13.47
CA ASN A 135 2.23 -11.04 -13.01
C ASN A 135 2.82 -10.58 -11.66
N LEU A 136 1.99 -10.29 -10.66
CA LEU A 136 2.41 -9.86 -9.31
C LEU A 136 2.59 -11.07 -8.38
N GLN A 137 3.72 -11.15 -7.69
CA GLN A 137 4.08 -12.34 -6.89
C GLN A 137 4.55 -11.99 -5.48
N THR A 138 3.99 -12.67 -4.48
CA THR A 138 4.36 -12.47 -3.07
C THR A 138 5.83 -12.81 -2.79
N SER A 139 6.42 -13.74 -3.55
CA SER A 139 7.86 -14.07 -3.52
C SER A 139 8.78 -12.91 -3.91
N ARG A 140 8.24 -11.86 -4.55
CA ARG A 140 8.97 -10.65 -4.97
C ARG A 140 8.59 -9.41 -4.16
N ASN A 141 7.97 -9.61 -2.99
CA ASN A 141 7.37 -8.55 -2.16
C ASN A 141 6.23 -7.78 -2.85
N GLU A 142 5.47 -8.44 -3.73
CA GLU A 142 4.34 -7.82 -4.43
C GLU A 142 3.03 -8.48 -3.98
N TYR A 143 2.14 -7.67 -3.42
CA TYR A 143 0.91 -8.14 -2.79
C TYR A 143 -0.29 -7.48 -3.42
N VAL A 144 -1.33 -8.28 -3.70
CA VAL A 144 -2.66 -7.76 -4.02
C VAL A 144 -3.57 -8.09 -2.86
N LEU A 145 -4.06 -7.08 -2.16
CA LEU A 145 -4.88 -7.26 -0.96
C LEU A 145 -6.35 -7.00 -1.24
N VAL A 146 -7.22 -7.80 -0.62
CA VAL A 146 -8.67 -7.69 -0.72
C VAL A 146 -9.16 -6.69 0.33
N GLY A 147 -9.48 -5.47 -0.09
CA GLY A 147 -10.14 -4.47 0.74
C GLY A 147 -11.54 -4.91 1.18
N LYS A 148 -12.01 -4.35 2.30
CA LYS A 148 -13.34 -4.58 2.86
C LYS A 148 -14.19 -3.35 2.61
N LYS A 149 -15.50 -3.46 2.85
CA LYS A 149 -16.46 -2.36 2.66
C LYS A 149 -16.03 -1.07 3.37
N GLN A 150 -15.48 -1.14 4.58
CA GLN A 150 -15.05 0.07 5.30
C GLN A 150 -13.81 0.75 4.71
N HIS A 151 -13.04 0.10 3.83
CA HIS A 151 -11.89 0.72 3.17
C HIS A 151 -12.27 1.43 1.87
N GLN A 152 -13.53 1.30 1.41
CA GLN A 152 -14.00 1.86 0.15
C GLN A 152 -14.16 3.39 0.25
N VAL A 153 -13.08 4.10 -0.06
CA VAL A 153 -13.01 5.55 -0.13
C VAL A 153 -12.56 5.90 -1.55
N TYR A 154 -13.47 6.46 -2.34
CA TYR A 154 -13.24 6.71 -3.77
C TYR A 154 -12.13 7.75 -3.98
N GLU A 155 -12.02 8.69 -3.06
CA GLU A 155 -11.03 9.77 -3.04
C GLU A 155 -9.59 9.27 -2.93
N LEU A 156 -9.37 8.00 -2.56
CA LEU A 156 -8.04 7.38 -2.54
C LEU A 156 -7.63 6.80 -3.90
N VAL A 157 -8.51 6.79 -4.90
CA VAL A 157 -8.24 6.22 -6.23
C VAL A 157 -8.22 7.34 -7.28
N PRO A 158 -7.21 7.41 -8.17
CA PRO A 158 -5.98 6.60 -8.23
C PRO A 158 -4.84 7.19 -7.39
N GLY A 159 -3.70 6.50 -7.31
CA GLY A 159 -2.44 7.04 -6.79
C GLY A 159 -1.79 6.17 -5.74
N PHE A 160 -0.84 6.72 -4.99
CA PHE A 160 0.02 5.94 -4.10
C PHE A 160 0.20 6.59 -2.73
N GLN A 161 0.35 5.75 -1.72
CA GLN A 161 0.77 6.09 -0.37
C GLN A 161 2.13 5.44 -0.09
N LEU A 162 3.02 6.18 0.56
CA LEU A 162 4.36 5.74 0.90
C LEU A 162 4.52 5.67 2.42
N ILE A 163 4.84 4.48 2.91
CA ILE A 163 5.02 4.17 4.32
C ILE A 163 6.51 3.89 4.55
N ASP A 164 7.08 4.51 5.59
CA ASP A 164 8.48 4.31 5.95
C ASP A 164 8.73 3.01 6.75
N ARG A 165 10.00 2.77 7.09
CA ARG A 165 10.42 1.59 7.86
C ARG A 165 9.84 1.53 9.27
N ASN A 166 9.42 2.67 9.82
CA ASN A 166 8.77 2.79 11.13
C ASN A 166 7.25 2.61 11.06
N PHE A 167 6.72 2.29 9.88
CA PHE A 167 5.29 2.14 9.60
C PHE A 167 4.50 3.44 9.71
N VAL A 168 5.13 4.57 9.39
CA VAL A 168 4.50 5.89 9.35
C VAL A 168 4.17 6.24 7.90
N LEU A 169 2.97 6.78 7.65
CA LEU A 169 2.63 7.34 6.34
C LEU A 169 3.41 8.62 6.11
N VAL A 170 4.37 8.62 5.18
CA VAL A 170 5.26 9.78 4.94
C VAL A 170 4.94 10.55 3.66
N SER A 171 4.19 9.96 2.72
CA SER A 171 3.67 10.67 1.56
C SER A 171 2.33 10.07 1.13
N ASP A 172 1.40 10.93 0.74
CA ASP A 172 0.12 10.55 0.14
C ASP A 172 -0.08 11.31 -1.17
N SER A 173 -0.09 10.54 -2.26
CA SER A 173 -0.31 10.98 -3.63
C SER A 173 -1.57 10.34 -4.23
N THR A 174 -2.56 10.04 -3.41
CA THR A 174 -3.83 9.45 -3.82
C THR A 174 -4.90 10.50 -4.15
N GLY A 175 -5.84 10.11 -5.01
CA GLY A 175 -6.97 10.91 -5.44
C GLY A 175 -6.68 11.89 -6.57
N HIS A 176 -7.73 12.59 -7.00
CA HIS A 176 -7.64 13.63 -8.03
C HIS A 176 -7.05 14.96 -7.53
N SER A 177 -6.92 15.13 -6.22
CA SER A 177 -6.33 16.31 -5.57
C SER A 177 -5.38 15.85 -4.47
N PRO A 178 -4.26 15.21 -4.83
CA PRO A 178 -3.37 14.58 -3.86
C PRO A 178 -2.69 15.61 -2.96
N GLN A 179 -2.46 15.24 -1.70
CA GLN A 179 -1.68 16.08 -0.77
C GLN A 179 -0.24 16.29 -1.24
N HIS A 180 0.35 15.27 -1.87
CA HIS A 180 1.69 15.32 -2.42
C HIS A 180 1.71 14.91 -3.88
N ASP A 181 2.50 15.60 -4.70
CA ASP A 181 2.69 15.25 -6.11
C ASP A 181 3.43 13.92 -6.26
N LEU A 182 2.90 13.01 -7.10
CA LEU A 182 3.49 11.69 -7.32
C LEU A 182 4.93 11.78 -7.84
N TYR A 183 5.18 12.63 -8.84
CA TYR A 183 6.44 12.69 -9.58
C TYR A 183 7.47 13.62 -8.96
N ARG A 184 7.02 14.71 -8.32
CA ARG A 184 7.87 15.73 -7.72
C ARG A 184 8.12 15.51 -6.24
N HIS A 185 7.32 14.66 -5.58
CA HIS A 185 7.45 14.37 -4.15
C HIS A 185 7.59 12.88 -3.83
N LEU A 186 6.56 12.07 -4.09
CA LEU A 186 6.53 10.68 -3.62
C LEU A 186 7.64 9.83 -4.24
N LEU A 187 7.82 9.85 -5.56
CA LEU A 187 8.82 9.05 -6.25
C LEU A 187 10.27 9.45 -5.85
N PRO A 188 10.64 10.74 -5.79
CA PRO A 188 11.92 11.15 -5.22
C PRO A 188 12.10 10.74 -3.74
N MET A 189 11.04 10.80 -2.93
CA MET A 189 11.09 10.38 -1.53
C MET A 189 11.32 8.86 -1.41
N LEU A 190 10.64 8.04 -2.22
CA LEU A 190 10.89 6.60 -2.33
C LEU A 190 12.38 6.33 -2.59
N GLY A 191 12.97 7.05 -3.55
CA GLY A 191 14.41 6.98 -3.83
C GLY A 191 15.29 7.28 -2.63
N ARG A 192 14.98 8.34 -1.85
CA ARG A 192 15.73 8.68 -0.65
C ARG A 192 15.64 7.60 0.43
N LEU A 193 14.45 7.05 0.67
CA LEU A 193 14.25 6.02 1.70
C LEU A 193 14.92 4.70 1.36
N VAL A 194 14.96 4.32 0.08
CA VAL A 194 15.62 3.07 -0.36
C VAL A 194 17.14 3.17 -0.21
N ASN A 195 17.71 4.36 -0.41
CA ASN A 195 19.16 4.59 -0.40
C ASN A 195 19.72 5.13 0.94
N SER A 196 18.90 5.21 1.99
CA SER A 196 19.28 5.70 3.32
C SER A 196 19.79 4.59 4.23
#